data_AF-A0A9K3J3C1-F1
#
_entry.id   AF-A0A9K3J3C1-F1
#
_cell.length_a   1.000
_cell.length_b   1.000
_cell.length_c   1.000
_cell.angle_alpha   90.00
_cell.angle_beta   90.00
_cell.angle_gamma   90.00
#
_symmetry.space_group_name_H-M   'P 1'
#
loop_
_entity.id
_entity.type
_entity.pdbx_description
1 polymer ?
#
loop_
_entity_poly.entity_id
_entity_poly.type
_entity_poly.pdbx_seq_one_letter_code
_entity_poly.pdbx_strand_id
1 'polypeptide(L)'
;MVGGNNIRKPASMQASSSEASQAGHGGAALGTELAEPNNSMMVSSTGQHSISMEVGSFLSRFLQRKWSLIESETGAQLVYPSSTNEYSLTIGGTSECVGRALEKIRPLIDEGVNSPGFHHTHFISLPLATHPRLVDKLINFQNSVLGTNDPNPSELGIDESIFIKLQTLHLTVLMLKLWNKERVDAAVKIFKVVLL
;
A
#
# COMPACT_ATOMS: atom_id res chain seq x y z
N MET A 1 -58.45 4.49 -16.90
CA MET A 1 -58.11 4.27 -18.33
C MET A 1 -57.36 2.97 -18.49
N VAL A 2 -57.58 2.24 -19.59
CA VAL A 2 -56.88 1.00 -19.95
C VAL A 2 -55.98 1.27 -21.15
N GLY A 3 -54.78 0.68 -21.14
CA GLY A 3 -53.77 0.76 -22.20
C GLY A 3 -52.37 0.72 -21.57
N GLY A 4 -51.44 -0.15 -21.93
CA GLY A 4 -51.46 -1.21 -22.94
C GLY A 4 -50.19 -1.16 -23.78
N ASN A 5 -49.39 -2.24 -23.77
CA ASN A 5 -48.68 -2.72 -24.95
C ASN A 5 -48.03 -4.09 -24.74
N ASN A 6 -48.03 -4.90 -25.81
CA ASN A 6 -47.47 -6.23 -25.85
C ASN A 6 -46.12 -6.27 -26.58
N ILE A 7 -45.19 -7.07 -26.03
CA ILE A 7 -44.33 -8.06 -26.71
C ILE A 7 -43.78 -7.72 -28.10
N ARG A 8 -42.43 -7.67 -28.21
CA ARG A 8 -41.70 -8.40 -29.28
C ARG A 8 -40.23 -8.66 -28.92
N LYS A 9 -39.84 -9.95 -28.88
CA LYS A 9 -38.45 -10.40 -29.08
C LYS A 9 -38.31 -10.87 -30.54
N PRO A 10 -37.14 -10.68 -31.19
CA PRO A 10 -36.70 -11.50 -32.31
C PRO A 10 -35.67 -12.56 -31.85
N ALA A 11 -35.33 -13.49 -32.75
CA ALA A 11 -34.76 -14.79 -32.44
C ALA A 11 -33.30 -15.00 -32.92
N SER A 12 -32.76 -16.16 -32.57
CA SER A 12 -31.46 -16.72 -33.01
C SER A 12 -31.35 -16.89 -34.52
N MET A 13 -30.13 -16.72 -35.05
CA MET A 13 -29.66 -17.42 -36.26
C MET A 13 -28.20 -17.84 -36.09
N GLN A 14 -27.93 -19.15 -36.21
CA GLN A 14 -26.60 -19.68 -36.55
C GLN A 14 -26.41 -19.65 -38.07
N ALA A 15 -25.18 -19.50 -38.53
CA ALA A 15 -24.74 -19.94 -39.86
C ALA A 15 -23.25 -20.31 -39.80
N SER A 16 -22.81 -21.22 -40.67
CA SER A 16 -21.56 -21.98 -40.53
C SER A 16 -20.49 -21.64 -41.58
N SER A 17 -19.27 -22.12 -41.28
CA SER A 17 -18.23 -22.61 -42.22
C SER A 17 -17.62 -21.67 -43.29
N SER A 18 -16.29 -21.57 -43.26
CA SER A 18 -15.41 -22.06 -44.35
C SER A 18 -13.95 -22.17 -43.87
N GLU A 19 -13.22 -23.14 -44.42
CA GLU A 19 -11.80 -23.41 -44.13
C GLU A 19 -10.88 -22.72 -45.15
N ALA A 20 -9.64 -22.38 -44.76
CA ALA A 20 -8.52 -22.17 -45.70
C ALA A 20 -7.16 -22.37 -44.98
N SER A 21 -6.14 -22.81 -45.74
CA SER A 21 -4.93 -23.47 -45.21
C SER A 21 -3.68 -22.59 -45.09
N GLN A 22 -2.84 -22.95 -44.11
CA GLN A 22 -1.36 -22.91 -44.03
C GLN A 22 -0.52 -21.79 -44.69
N ALA A 23 0.14 -20.99 -43.84
CA ALA A 23 1.55 -20.51 -43.94
C ALA A 23 2.02 -19.97 -42.55
N GLY A 24 3.30 -19.85 -42.19
CA GLY A 24 4.52 -20.40 -42.81
C GLY A 24 5.84 -19.78 -42.26
N HIS A 25 6.65 -20.56 -41.52
CA HIS A 25 8.07 -20.34 -41.15
C HIS A 25 8.53 -19.07 -40.35
N GLY A 26 9.12 -19.32 -39.17
CA GLY A 26 10.48 -18.82 -38.82
C GLY A 26 10.65 -17.41 -38.22
N GLY A 27 11.20 -17.34 -36.99
CA GLY A 27 11.71 -16.10 -36.38
C GLY A 27 12.30 -16.35 -34.99
N ALA A 28 13.57 -15.96 -34.77
CA ALA A 28 14.32 -16.31 -33.56
C ALA A 28 13.95 -15.47 -32.32
N ALA A 29 13.91 -16.09 -31.14
CA ALA A 29 13.79 -15.41 -29.86
C ALA A 29 15.19 -15.23 -29.22
N LEU A 30 15.61 -13.98 -29.06
CA LEU A 30 16.81 -13.61 -28.31
C LEU A 30 16.45 -13.57 -26.81
N GLY A 31 17.11 -14.38 -25.99
CA GLY A 31 16.82 -14.44 -24.56
C GLY A 31 17.39 -13.24 -23.79
N THR A 32 16.52 -12.48 -23.14
CA THR A 32 16.92 -11.45 -22.17
C THR A 32 16.92 -12.05 -20.77
N GLU A 33 18.09 -12.15 -20.16
CA GLU A 33 18.26 -12.57 -18.77
C GLU A 33 17.77 -11.45 -17.83
N LEU A 34 16.72 -11.72 -17.05
CA LEU A 34 16.27 -10.86 -15.95
C LEU A 34 16.49 -11.59 -14.64
N ALA A 35 17.20 -10.94 -13.71
CA ALA A 35 17.53 -11.50 -12.42
C ALA A 35 16.29 -11.64 -11.53
N GLU A 36 16.06 -12.84 -11.00
CA GLU A 36 15.02 -13.13 -10.01
C GLU A 36 15.33 -12.49 -8.64
N PRO A 37 14.30 -12.09 -7.86
CA PRO A 37 14.48 -11.56 -6.51
C PRO A 37 14.77 -12.69 -5.51
N ASN A 38 15.64 -12.41 -4.52
CA ASN A 38 16.13 -13.39 -3.55
C ASN A 38 15.06 -13.82 -2.51
N ASN A 39 14.24 -14.81 -2.86
CA ASN A 39 13.43 -15.56 -1.89
C ASN A 39 14.33 -16.52 -1.08
N SER A 40 14.30 -16.44 0.25
CA SER A 40 15.01 -17.38 1.11
C SER A 40 14.29 -18.74 1.17
N MET A 41 14.60 -19.62 0.22
CA MET A 41 14.02 -20.96 0.11
C MET A 41 14.61 -21.91 1.15
N MET A 42 13.81 -22.33 2.14
CA MET A 42 14.18 -23.37 3.11
C MET A 42 13.41 -24.65 2.82
N VAL A 43 14.08 -25.62 2.18
CA VAL A 43 13.49 -26.95 1.88
C VAL A 43 13.68 -27.87 3.07
N SER A 44 12.61 -28.15 3.81
CA SER A 44 12.54 -29.32 4.70
C SER A 44 12.24 -30.58 3.89
N SER A 45 12.70 -31.74 4.36
CA SER A 45 12.64 -33.02 3.63
C SER A 45 11.26 -33.70 3.68
N THR A 46 10.19 -32.93 3.61
CA THR A 46 8.80 -33.37 3.40
C THR A 46 8.21 -32.53 2.27
N GLY A 47 7.20 -33.03 1.54
CA GLY A 47 6.66 -32.35 0.35
C GLY A 47 5.91 -31.03 0.60
N GLN A 48 6.10 -30.41 1.77
CA GLN A 48 5.54 -29.11 2.13
C GLN A 48 6.54 -28.01 1.81
N HIS A 49 6.10 -27.06 0.99
CA HIS A 49 6.78 -25.82 0.68
C HIS A 49 6.20 -24.69 1.54
N SER A 50 7.04 -23.73 1.93
CA SER A 50 6.59 -22.52 2.60
C SER A 50 7.31 -21.29 2.05
N ILE A 51 6.56 -20.21 1.82
CA ILE A 51 7.09 -18.90 1.43
C ILE A 51 6.57 -17.88 2.43
N SER A 52 7.47 -17.08 3.01
CA SER A 52 7.11 -15.82 3.66
C SER A 52 7.32 -14.67 2.69
N MET A 53 6.33 -13.78 2.59
CA MET A 53 6.40 -12.54 1.82
C MET A 53 6.13 -11.34 2.74
N GLU A 54 6.67 -10.18 2.41
CA GLU A 54 6.46 -9.00 3.23
C GLU A 54 5.25 -8.17 2.79
N VAL A 55 4.25 -8.10 3.67
CA VAL A 55 2.98 -7.42 3.43
C VAL A 55 2.60 -6.66 4.69
N GLY A 56 2.51 -5.33 4.62
CA GLY A 56 2.22 -4.48 5.78
C GLY A 56 0.83 -4.70 6.37
N SER A 57 0.75 -4.52 7.70
CA SER A 57 -0.44 -4.72 8.54
C SER A 57 -1.72 -4.05 8.01
N PHE A 58 -1.62 -2.90 7.34
CA PHE A 58 -2.75 -2.21 6.71
C PHE A 58 -3.45 -3.04 5.62
N LEU A 59 -2.70 -3.87 4.88
CA LEU A 59 -3.24 -4.76 3.86
C LEU A 59 -3.83 -6.05 4.46
N SER A 60 -3.49 -6.41 5.72
CA SER A 60 -4.01 -7.61 6.37
C SER A 60 -5.54 -7.64 6.40
N ARG A 61 -6.20 -6.52 6.75
CA ARG A 61 -7.67 -6.39 6.77
C ARG A 61 -8.30 -6.48 5.37
N PHE A 62 -7.56 -6.08 4.33
CA PHE A 62 -8.01 -6.20 2.95
C PHE A 62 -7.96 -7.67 2.48
N LEU A 63 -6.83 -8.34 2.72
CA LEU A 63 -6.58 -9.73 2.34
C LEU A 63 -7.42 -10.72 3.16
N GLN A 64 -7.59 -10.48 4.48
CA GLN A 64 -8.41 -11.31 5.38
C GLN A 64 -9.83 -11.55 4.86
N ARG A 65 -10.43 -10.57 4.17
CA ARG A 65 -11.78 -10.70 3.59
C ARG A 65 -11.87 -11.71 2.43
N LYS A 66 -10.75 -11.94 1.72
CA LYS A 66 -10.65 -12.86 0.58
C LYS A 66 -9.89 -14.16 0.96
N TRP A 67 -9.45 -14.28 2.21
CA TRP A 67 -8.51 -15.30 2.69
C TRP A 67 -9.03 -16.74 2.63
N SER A 68 -10.18 -17.01 3.24
CA SER A 68 -10.80 -18.34 3.24
C SER A 68 -11.17 -18.82 1.83
N LEU A 69 -11.48 -17.88 0.92
CA LEU A 69 -11.68 -18.16 -0.49
C LEU A 69 -10.35 -18.60 -1.15
N ILE A 70 -9.26 -17.86 -0.94
CA ILE A 70 -7.94 -18.24 -1.48
C ILE A 70 -7.48 -19.61 -0.93
N GLU A 71 -7.61 -19.86 0.37
CA GLU A 71 -7.23 -21.15 0.98
C GLU A 71 -8.04 -22.31 0.38
N SER A 72 -9.37 -22.18 0.29
CA SER A 72 -10.25 -23.21 -0.29
C SER A 72 -10.05 -23.42 -1.80
N GLU A 73 -9.75 -22.37 -2.56
CA GLU A 73 -9.52 -22.45 -4.01
C GLU A 73 -8.12 -22.97 -4.38
N THR A 74 -7.11 -22.81 -3.51
CA THR A 74 -5.70 -23.12 -3.84
C THR A 74 -5.16 -24.35 -3.12
N GLY A 75 -5.73 -24.70 -1.96
CA GLY A 75 -5.21 -25.72 -1.06
C GLY A 75 -3.97 -25.28 -0.27
N ALA A 76 -3.64 -23.98 -0.27
CA ALA A 76 -2.60 -23.42 0.57
C ALA A 76 -3.16 -23.01 1.94
N GLN A 77 -2.31 -23.06 2.96
CA GLN A 77 -2.56 -22.49 4.28
C GLN A 77 -1.90 -21.12 4.34
N LEU A 78 -2.66 -20.09 4.68
CA LEU A 78 -2.15 -18.74 4.87
C LEU A 78 -2.04 -18.45 6.38
N VAL A 79 -0.97 -17.80 6.80
CA VAL A 79 -0.73 -17.44 8.21
C VAL A 79 -0.18 -16.02 8.30
N TYR A 80 -0.87 -15.16 9.05
CA TYR A 80 -0.33 -13.88 9.50
C TYR A 80 0.22 -14.06 10.93
N PRO A 81 1.50 -13.78 11.21
CA PRO A 81 2.07 -13.95 12.53
C PRO A 81 1.50 -12.91 13.50
N SER A 82 1.05 -13.38 14.65
CA SER A 82 0.11 -12.65 15.53
C SER A 82 0.71 -11.43 16.27
N SER A 83 2.04 -11.32 16.42
CA SER A 83 2.57 -10.60 17.61
C SER A 83 3.79 -9.68 17.48
N THR A 84 4.62 -9.69 16.42
CA THR A 84 5.86 -8.85 16.42
C THR A 84 6.36 -8.33 15.07
N ASN A 85 5.94 -8.89 13.93
CA ASN A 85 6.48 -8.49 12.62
C ASN A 85 5.35 -7.95 11.73
N GLU A 86 5.21 -6.62 11.71
CA GLU A 86 4.11 -5.88 11.06
C GLU A 86 4.00 -6.10 9.55
N TYR A 87 5.02 -6.72 8.93
CA TYR A 87 5.17 -6.86 7.49
C TYR A 87 5.40 -8.32 7.07
N SER A 88 4.63 -9.31 7.53
CA SER A 88 4.85 -10.69 7.09
C SER A 88 3.58 -11.52 6.91
N LEU A 89 3.53 -12.25 5.79
CA LEU A 89 2.50 -13.22 5.42
C LEU A 89 3.20 -14.51 5.01
N THR A 90 2.86 -15.63 5.65
CA THR A 90 3.40 -16.95 5.31
C THR A 90 2.35 -17.77 4.56
N ILE A 91 2.79 -18.41 3.48
CA ILE A 91 2.01 -19.31 2.62
C ILE A 91 2.64 -20.70 2.73
N GLY A 92 1.96 -21.65 3.37
CA GLY A 92 2.35 -23.06 3.42
C GLY A 92 1.48 -23.93 2.51
N GLY A 93 2.01 -25.05 2.03
CA GLY A 93 1.27 -26.01 1.19
C GLY A 93 2.20 -26.91 0.40
N THR A 94 1.72 -27.53 -0.68
CA THR A 94 2.64 -28.06 -1.71
C THR A 94 3.19 -26.91 -2.55
N SER A 95 4.28 -27.13 -3.31
CA SER A 95 4.82 -26.11 -4.22
C SER A 95 3.76 -25.57 -5.21
N GLU A 96 2.87 -26.44 -5.70
CA GLU A 96 1.75 -26.09 -6.58
C GLU A 96 0.69 -25.22 -5.87
N CYS A 97 0.27 -25.61 -4.66
CA CYS A 97 -0.70 -24.82 -3.87
C CYS A 97 -0.14 -23.43 -3.55
N VAL A 98 1.13 -23.36 -3.13
CA VAL A 98 1.82 -22.10 -2.82
C VAL A 98 1.93 -21.22 -4.07
N GLY A 99 2.25 -21.79 -5.24
CA GLY A 99 2.27 -21.07 -6.52
C GLY A 99 0.92 -20.43 -6.86
N ARG A 100 -0.17 -21.21 -6.82
CA ARG A 100 -1.53 -20.71 -7.08
C ARG A 100 -1.98 -19.64 -6.07
N ALA A 101 -1.62 -19.79 -4.81
CA ALA A 101 -1.90 -18.77 -3.78
C ALA A 101 -1.15 -17.47 -4.06
N LEU A 102 0.13 -17.56 -4.44
CA LEU A 102 0.96 -16.41 -4.79
C LEU A 102 0.43 -15.64 -6.01
N GLU A 103 -0.02 -16.35 -7.05
CA GLU A 103 -0.68 -15.76 -8.24
C GLU A 103 -1.96 -14.99 -7.89
N LYS A 104 -2.73 -15.47 -6.90
CA LYS A 104 -3.95 -14.78 -6.44
C LYS A 104 -3.66 -13.63 -5.46
N ILE A 105 -2.64 -13.74 -4.62
CA ILE A 105 -2.35 -12.73 -3.58
C ILE A 105 -1.67 -11.49 -4.16
N ARG A 106 -0.77 -11.63 -5.15
CA ARG A 106 -0.06 -10.49 -5.76
C ARG A 106 -1.02 -9.41 -6.31
N PRO A 107 -2.02 -9.71 -7.17
CA PRO A 107 -2.98 -8.71 -7.65
C PRO A 107 -3.83 -8.08 -6.54
N LEU A 108 -4.09 -8.80 -5.44
CA LEU A 108 -4.85 -8.28 -4.29
C LEU A 108 -4.03 -7.31 -3.45
N ILE A 109 -2.71 -7.50 -3.35
CA ILE A 109 -1.80 -6.52 -2.76
C ILE A 109 -1.81 -5.25 -3.61
N ASP A 110 -1.68 -5.37 -4.93
CA ASP A 110 -1.70 -4.22 -5.84
C ASP A 110 -3.05 -3.49 -5.84
N GLU A 111 -4.18 -4.21 -5.85
CA GLU A 111 -5.53 -3.67 -5.68
C GLU A 111 -5.64 -2.91 -4.34
N GLY A 112 -5.16 -3.52 -3.25
CA GLY A 112 -5.18 -2.95 -1.91
C GLY A 112 -4.37 -1.66 -1.78
N VAL A 113 -3.14 -1.64 -2.31
CA VAL A 113 -2.22 -0.48 -2.26
C VAL A 113 -2.70 0.69 -3.13
N ASN A 114 -3.26 0.39 -4.30
CA ASN A 114 -3.79 1.41 -5.20
C ASN A 114 -5.22 1.84 -4.84
N SER A 115 -5.87 1.17 -3.88
CA SER A 115 -7.21 1.54 -3.43
C SER A 115 -7.24 2.97 -2.84
N PRO A 116 -8.37 3.70 -2.97
CA PRO A 116 -8.54 5.00 -2.32
C PRO A 116 -8.45 4.93 -0.78
N GLY A 117 -8.68 3.75 -0.19
CA GLY A 117 -8.56 3.50 1.24
C GLY A 117 -7.12 3.26 1.74
N PHE A 118 -6.14 3.15 0.84
CA PHE A 118 -4.74 3.04 1.25
C PHE A 118 -4.17 4.42 1.60
N HIS A 119 -4.14 4.72 2.89
CA HIS A 119 -3.58 5.95 3.43
C HIS A 119 -2.05 5.94 3.46
N HIS A 120 -1.45 7.12 3.60
CA HIS A 120 -0.01 7.26 3.75
C HIS A 120 0.43 6.66 5.09
N THR A 121 1.43 5.79 5.05
CA THR A 121 1.95 5.06 6.20
C THR A 121 3.14 5.75 6.84
N HIS A 122 3.91 6.48 6.03
CA HIS A 122 5.17 7.10 6.42
C HIS A 122 5.19 8.58 6.05
N PHE A 123 5.84 9.37 6.90
CA PHE A 123 5.87 10.83 6.82
C PHE A 123 7.32 11.31 6.98
N ILE A 124 7.70 12.34 6.25
CA ILE A 124 8.97 13.05 6.44
C ILE A 124 8.63 14.44 6.90
N SER A 125 9.11 14.79 8.10
CA SER A 125 8.78 16.05 8.75
C SER A 125 10.02 16.73 9.30
N LEU A 126 10.19 18.01 9.00
CA LEU A 126 11.29 18.83 9.49
C LEU A 126 10.92 19.43 10.85
N PRO A 127 11.74 19.29 11.90
CA PRO A 127 11.51 19.94 13.19
C PRO A 127 11.70 21.47 13.04
N LEU A 128 10.62 22.24 13.23
CA LEU A 128 10.66 23.69 13.06
C LEU A 128 11.47 24.39 14.16
N ALA A 129 11.56 23.76 15.34
CA ALA A 129 12.36 24.19 16.48
C ALA A 129 13.87 24.39 16.16
N THR A 130 14.38 23.72 15.11
CA THR A 130 15.80 23.83 14.69
C THR A 130 16.11 25.12 13.91
N HIS A 131 15.11 25.96 13.66
CA HIS A 131 15.24 27.20 12.88
C HIS A 131 14.94 28.42 13.76
N PRO A 132 15.93 29.02 14.46
CA PRO A 132 15.69 30.10 15.42
C PRO A 132 14.86 31.26 14.86
N ARG A 133 15.19 31.74 13.65
CA ARG A 133 14.45 32.82 12.97
C ARG A 133 12.96 32.53 12.72
N LEU A 134 12.55 31.27 12.67
CA LEU A 134 11.15 30.87 12.55
C LEU A 134 10.49 30.85 13.93
N VAL A 135 11.19 30.34 14.94
CA VAL A 135 10.77 30.37 16.35
C VAL A 135 10.55 31.81 16.80
N ASP A 136 11.48 32.73 16.53
CA ASP A 136 11.37 34.16 16.86
C ASP A 136 10.10 34.79 16.27
N LYS A 137 9.80 34.53 14.98
CA LYS A 137 8.59 35.02 14.31
C LYS A 137 7.31 34.46 14.94
N LEU A 138 7.36 33.21 15.39
CA LEU A 138 6.20 32.52 15.93
C LEU A 138 5.93 32.92 17.40
N ILE A 139 6.99 33.20 18.17
CA ILE A 139 6.91 33.89 19.48
C ILE A 139 6.32 35.30 19.29
N ASN A 140 6.82 36.07 18.33
CA ASN A 140 6.28 37.41 18.04
C ASN A 140 4.80 37.38 17.65
N PHE A 141 4.36 36.34 16.92
CA PHE A 141 2.95 36.11 16.62
C PHE A 141 2.14 35.78 17.89
N GLN A 142 2.61 34.88 18.76
CA GLN A 142 1.97 34.58 20.05
C GLN A 142 1.81 35.85 20.90
N ASN A 143 2.89 36.63 21.04
CA ASN A 143 2.91 37.90 21.75
C ASN A 143 1.92 38.92 21.16
N SER A 144 1.73 38.94 19.84
CA SER A 144 0.74 39.78 19.16
C SER A 144 -0.70 39.30 19.35
N VAL A 145 -0.95 38.00 19.48
CA VAL A 145 -2.29 37.44 19.74
C VAL A 145 -2.69 37.62 21.22
N LEU A 146 -1.72 37.54 22.13
CA LEU A 146 -1.92 37.79 23.57
C LEU A 146 -2.06 39.28 23.93
N GLY A 147 -1.94 40.21 22.97
CA GLY A 147 -1.95 41.64 23.26
C GLY A 147 -0.83 42.10 24.19
N THR A 148 0.29 41.37 24.28
CA THR A 148 1.41 41.71 25.21
C THR A 148 2.09 43.05 24.93
N ASN A 149 1.86 43.62 23.74
CA ASN A 149 2.33 44.95 23.34
C ASN A 149 1.25 46.03 23.51
N ASP A 150 0.03 45.65 23.86
CA ASP A 150 -1.08 46.57 24.12
C ASP A 150 -1.10 47.00 25.60
N PRO A 151 -1.59 48.21 25.91
CA PRO A 151 -1.64 48.69 27.29
C PRO A 151 -2.63 47.93 28.20
N ASN A 152 -3.57 47.18 27.62
CA ASN A 152 -4.59 46.38 28.32
C ASN A 152 -4.57 44.90 27.86
N PRO A 153 -3.51 44.12 28.13
CA PRO A 153 -3.39 42.74 27.63
C PRO A 153 -4.54 41.81 28.11
N SER A 154 -5.12 42.10 29.28
CA SER A 154 -6.21 41.33 29.87
C SER A 154 -7.56 41.43 29.13
N GLU A 155 -7.70 42.36 28.18
CA GLU A 155 -8.99 42.68 27.53
C GLU A 155 -9.40 41.67 26.43
N LEU A 156 -8.43 40.91 25.87
CA LEU A 156 -8.72 39.86 24.88
C LEU A 156 -9.22 38.54 25.50
N GLY A 157 -8.94 38.28 26.78
CA GLY A 157 -9.35 37.04 27.46
C GLY A 157 -8.73 35.75 26.89
N ILE A 158 -7.64 35.84 26.12
CA ILE A 158 -6.95 34.69 25.53
C ILE A 158 -5.92 34.14 26.52
N ASP A 159 -6.06 32.87 26.88
CA ASP A 159 -5.13 32.15 27.76
C ASP A 159 -3.93 31.59 26.97
N GLU A 160 -2.72 31.68 27.52
CA GLU A 160 -1.49 31.22 26.86
C GLU A 160 -1.49 29.71 26.54
N SER A 161 -2.25 28.88 27.28
CA SER A 161 -2.32 27.43 27.04
C SER A 161 -2.99 27.03 25.73
N ILE A 162 -3.66 27.95 25.01
CA ILE A 162 -4.17 27.66 23.66
C ILE A 162 -3.04 27.42 22.65
N PHE A 163 -1.83 27.89 22.94
CA PHE A 163 -0.71 27.77 22.01
C PHE A 163 0.01 26.42 22.14
N ILE A 164 0.25 25.81 20.99
CA ILE A 164 1.08 24.60 20.88
C ILE A 164 2.53 24.99 21.24
N LYS A 165 3.23 24.13 21.99
CA LYS A 165 4.64 24.29 22.30
C LYS A 165 5.46 24.30 21.01
N LEU A 166 6.18 25.40 20.75
CA LEU A 166 6.88 25.59 19.47
C LEU A 166 7.96 24.53 19.22
N GLN A 167 8.53 23.97 20.30
CA GLN A 167 9.52 22.90 20.25
C GLN A 167 8.97 21.58 19.70
N THR A 168 7.64 21.37 19.72
CA THR A 168 6.98 20.15 19.22
C THR A 168 6.40 20.32 17.81
N LEU A 169 6.65 21.45 17.14
CA LEU A 169 6.17 21.69 15.79
C LEU A 169 7.07 21.04 14.75
N HIS A 170 6.49 20.15 13.94
CA HIS A 170 7.11 19.53 12.79
C HIS A 170 6.34 19.88 11.52
N LEU A 171 7.04 20.33 10.47
CA LEU A 171 6.45 20.53 9.15
C LEU A 171 6.63 19.26 8.32
N THR A 172 5.53 18.55 8.06
CA THR A 172 5.53 17.43 7.10
C THR A 172 5.76 17.96 5.69
N VAL A 173 6.88 17.58 5.09
CA VAL A 173 7.28 17.96 3.73
C VAL A 173 6.95 16.88 2.70
N LEU A 174 6.79 15.63 3.12
CA LEU A 174 6.44 14.52 2.23
C LEU A 174 5.62 13.45 2.97
N MET A 175 4.68 12.84 2.25
CA MET A 175 3.84 11.73 2.71
C MET A 175 4.02 10.56 1.74
N LEU A 176 4.29 9.37 2.27
CA LEU A 176 4.72 8.21 1.48
C LEU A 176 3.80 6.99 1.70
N LYS A 177 3.54 6.28 0.60
CA LYS A 177 2.83 5.00 0.56
C LYS A 177 3.84 3.85 0.52
N LEU A 178 4.38 3.47 1.68
CA LEU A 178 5.33 2.36 1.82
C LEU A 178 4.63 1.20 2.52
N TRP A 179 4.39 0.11 1.79
CA TRP A 179 3.52 -0.99 2.22
C TRP A 179 4.24 -2.31 2.51
N ASN A 180 5.53 -2.40 2.15
CA ASN A 180 6.44 -3.48 2.52
C ASN A 180 7.78 -2.87 2.99
N LYS A 181 8.63 -3.68 3.62
CA LYS A 181 9.91 -3.22 4.16
C LYS A 181 10.90 -2.86 3.05
N GLU A 182 10.94 -3.59 1.95
CA GLU A 182 11.74 -3.27 0.76
C GLU A 182 11.59 -1.80 0.32
N ARG A 183 10.35 -1.29 0.27
CA ARG A 183 10.07 0.12 -0.08
C ARG A 183 10.50 1.10 1.02
N VAL A 184 10.45 0.69 2.29
CA VAL A 184 11.00 1.47 3.42
C VAL A 184 12.53 1.55 3.32
N ASP A 185 13.21 0.42 3.14
CA ASP A 185 14.66 0.34 3.03
C ASP A 185 15.19 1.10 1.80
N ALA A 186 14.49 1.00 0.66
CA ALA A 186 14.79 1.78 -0.54
C ALA A 186 14.62 3.29 -0.31
N ALA A 187 13.53 3.72 0.34
CA ALA A 187 13.32 5.12 0.70
C ALA A 187 14.41 5.62 1.65
N VAL A 188 14.72 4.89 2.73
CA VAL A 188 15.78 5.22 3.69
C VAL A 188 17.14 5.35 3.00
N LYS A 189 17.45 4.47 2.04
CA LYS A 189 18.69 4.55 1.25
C LYS A 189 18.77 5.84 0.43
N ILE A 190 17.68 6.25 -0.22
CA ILE A 190 17.63 7.52 -0.98
C ILE A 190 17.79 8.72 -0.04
N PHE A 191 17.05 8.77 1.07
CA PHE A 191 17.13 9.91 1.99
C PHE A 191 18.50 10.06 2.67
N LYS A 192 19.20 8.94 2.93
CA LYS A 192 20.60 8.97 3.42
C LYS A 192 21.63 9.51 2.42
N VAL A 193 21.26 9.67 1.13
CA VAL A 193 22.13 10.24 0.08
C VAL A 193 21.75 11.68 -0.27
N VAL A 194 20.54 12.13 0.12
CA VAL A 194 19.99 13.45 -0.23
C VAL A 194 19.92 14.40 0.97
N LEU A 195 19.84 13.88 2.21
CA LEU A 195 19.70 14.66 3.45
C LEU A 195 20.92 14.57 4.38
N LEU A 196 21.97 13.87 3.97
CA LEU A 196 23.27 13.74 4.65
C LEU A 196 24.39 13.93 3.62
#